data_AF-A0A7C1ZQL7-F1
#
_entry.id   AF-A0A7C1ZQL7-F1
#
_cell.length_a   1.000
_cell.length_b   1.000
_cell.length_c   1.000
_cell.angle_alpha   90.00
_cell.angle_beta   90.00
_cell.angle_gamma   90.00
#
_symmetry.space_group_name_H-M   'P 1'
#
loop_
_entity.id
_entity.type
_entity.pdbx_description
1 polymer ?
#
loop_
_entity_poly.entity_id
_entity_poly.type
_entity_poly.pdbx_seq_one_letter_code
_entity_poly.pdbx_strand_id
1 'polypeptide(L)'
;MEISDQDFVEGLFAKRVSNPLEWFKHSRSLLAAARSTNERADILIDYWEKSDLENVATMLYGFSLENLFKAIWTFKKFGSPHGENWIPIAEFPKELKTHNLLELARLIDKEVADEYELSLTILQDTTTWAGRYPCSIKGNEGTNIRYSQVNKDAEKIFKKYSRPFTSIS
;
A
#
# COMPACT_ATOMS: atom_id res chain seq x y z
N MET A 1 -11.51 12.78 -37.31
CA MET A 1 -10.15 12.52 -36.80
C MET A 1 -10.18 11.11 -36.26
N GLU A 2 -9.49 10.17 -36.90
CA GLU A 2 -9.27 8.84 -36.32
C GLU A 2 -8.32 9.01 -35.14
N ILE A 3 -8.71 8.50 -33.97
CA ILE A 3 -7.83 8.41 -32.80
C ILE A 3 -6.83 7.31 -33.11
N SER A 4 -5.53 7.60 -33.06
CA SER A 4 -4.53 6.56 -33.26
C SER A 4 -4.54 5.58 -32.08
N ASP A 5 -4.12 4.32 -32.29
CA ASP A 5 -4.00 3.33 -31.21
C ASP A 5 -3.10 3.83 -30.08
N GLN A 6 -2.10 4.65 -30.40
CA GLN A 6 -1.19 5.22 -29.43
C GLN A 6 -1.88 6.28 -28.55
N ASP A 7 -2.70 7.15 -29.12
CA ASP A 7 -3.50 8.13 -28.38
C ASP A 7 -4.50 7.44 -27.43
N PHE A 8 -5.05 6.30 -27.86
CA PHE A 8 -5.95 5.49 -27.04
C PHE A 8 -5.22 4.89 -25.82
N VAL A 9 -4.06 4.26 -26.03
CA VAL A 9 -3.26 3.66 -24.94
C VAL A 9 -2.79 4.72 -23.95
N GLU A 10 -2.32 5.87 -24.45
CA GLU A 10 -1.89 6.99 -23.62
C GLU A 10 -3.05 7.56 -22.78
N GLY A 11 -4.23 7.71 -23.38
CA GLY A 11 -5.44 8.13 -22.67
C GLY A 11 -5.88 7.15 -21.57
N LEU A 12 -5.75 5.84 -21.81
CA LEU A 12 -6.02 4.82 -20.77
C LEU A 12 -5.00 4.89 -19.62
N PHE A 13 -3.72 5.04 -19.95
CA PHE A 13 -2.68 5.18 -18.94
C PHE A 13 -2.91 6.42 -18.08
N ALA A 14 -3.16 7.57 -18.70
CA ALA A 14 -3.46 8.83 -18.02
C ALA A 14 -4.61 8.68 -17.03
N LYS A 15 -5.71 8.07 -17.48
CA LYS A 15 -6.89 7.84 -16.64
C LYS A 15 -6.58 6.95 -15.45
N ARG A 16 -5.78 5.89 -15.60
CA ARG A 16 -5.47 5.00 -14.47
C ARG A 16 -4.49 5.60 -13.48
N VAL A 17 -3.39 6.18 -13.96
CA VAL A 17 -2.34 6.71 -13.08
C VAL A 17 -2.83 7.92 -12.28
N SER A 18 -3.69 8.75 -12.87
CA SER A 18 -4.24 9.96 -12.24
C SER A 18 -5.53 9.70 -11.46
N ASN A 19 -6.07 8.47 -11.46
CA ASN A 19 -7.31 8.15 -10.77
C ASN A 19 -7.04 7.57 -9.38
N PRO A 20 -7.35 8.30 -8.30
CA PRO A 20 -7.08 7.83 -6.95
C PRO A 20 -7.95 6.64 -6.53
N LEU A 21 -9.10 6.41 -7.18
CA LEU A 21 -9.97 5.26 -6.92
C LEU A 21 -9.34 3.95 -7.38
N GLU A 22 -8.56 3.97 -8.47
CA GLU A 22 -7.86 2.77 -8.96
C GLU A 22 -6.78 2.33 -7.96
N TRP A 23 -5.99 3.28 -7.45
CA TRP A 23 -5.01 3.03 -6.39
C TRP A 23 -5.67 2.52 -5.11
N PHE A 24 -6.75 3.17 -4.66
CA PHE A 24 -7.46 2.77 -3.45
C PHE A 24 -8.12 1.40 -3.58
N LYS A 25 -8.72 1.08 -4.74
CA LYS A 25 -9.28 -0.24 -5.03
C LYS A 25 -8.21 -1.33 -4.93
N HIS A 26 -7.03 -1.08 -5.48
CA HIS A 26 -5.92 -2.02 -5.37
C HIS A 26 -5.44 -2.19 -3.91
N SER A 27 -5.31 -1.09 -3.18
CA SER A 27 -5.00 -1.07 -1.75
C SER A 27 -5.99 -1.91 -0.92
N ARG A 28 -7.30 -1.78 -1.18
CA ARG A 28 -8.36 -2.57 -0.54
C ARG A 28 -8.24 -4.07 -0.81
N SER A 29 -7.97 -4.46 -2.05
CA SER A 29 -7.80 -5.86 -2.40
C SER A 29 -6.60 -6.48 -1.67
N LEU A 30 -5.49 -5.73 -1.59
CA LEU A 30 -4.30 -6.16 -0.84
C LEU A 30 -4.57 -6.28 0.66
N LEU A 31 -5.35 -5.35 1.25
CA LEU A 31 -5.75 -5.43 2.66
C LEU A 31 -6.60 -6.67 2.93
N ALA A 32 -7.57 -6.95 2.05
CA ALA A 32 -8.42 -8.14 2.19
C ALA A 32 -7.60 -9.43 2.11
N ALA A 33 -6.64 -9.50 1.19
CA ALA A 33 -5.71 -10.61 1.12
C ALA A 33 -4.85 -10.73 2.39
N ALA A 34 -4.31 -9.60 2.89
CA ALA A 34 -3.51 -9.57 4.11
C ALA A 34 -4.28 -10.11 5.33
N ARG A 35 -5.54 -9.69 5.51
CA ARG A 35 -6.42 -10.19 6.58
C ARG A 35 -6.66 -11.69 6.47
N SER A 36 -7.03 -12.17 5.28
CA SER A 36 -7.27 -13.59 5.05
C SER A 36 -6.02 -14.44 5.32
N THR A 37 -4.83 -13.96 4.91
CA THR A 37 -3.55 -14.64 5.19
C THR A 37 -3.25 -14.65 6.69
N ASN A 38 -3.46 -13.53 7.39
CA ASN A 38 -3.24 -13.43 8.83
C ASN A 38 -4.17 -14.37 9.62
N GLU A 39 -5.46 -14.39 9.28
CA GLU A 39 -6.43 -15.31 9.88
C GLU A 39 -6.04 -16.78 9.66
N ARG A 40 -5.47 -17.11 8.50
CA ARG A 40 -4.96 -18.46 8.22
C ARG A 40 -3.74 -18.80 9.06
N ALA A 41 -2.83 -17.85 9.29
CA ALA A 41 -1.65 -18.06 10.13
C ALA A 41 -2.03 -18.39 11.59
N ASP A 42 -3.11 -17.79 12.10
CA ASP A 42 -3.55 -17.98 13.49
C ASP A 42 -4.01 -19.40 13.82
N ILE A 43 -4.42 -20.18 12.82
CA ILE A 43 -4.89 -21.57 13.01
C ILE A 43 -3.82 -22.62 12.70
N LEU A 44 -2.61 -22.22 12.32
CA LEU A 44 -1.51 -23.13 12.07
C LEU A 44 -0.89 -23.61 13.38
N ILE A 45 -0.55 -24.90 13.39
CA ILE A 45 0.13 -25.57 14.51
C ILE A 45 1.64 -25.54 14.31
N ASP A 46 2.11 -25.64 13.07
CA ASP A 46 3.54 -25.55 12.76
C ASP A 46 4.04 -24.11 12.92
N TYR A 47 5.09 -23.96 13.73
CA TYR A 47 5.64 -22.66 14.08
C TYR A 47 6.28 -21.95 12.87
N TRP A 48 6.97 -22.68 12.00
CA TRP A 48 7.67 -22.11 10.87
C TRP A 48 6.70 -21.69 9.77
N GLU A 49 5.73 -22.53 9.45
CA GLU A 49 4.66 -22.21 8.51
C GLU A 49 3.84 -21.01 8.99
N LYS A 50 3.55 -20.94 10.30
CA LYS A 50 2.91 -19.78 10.91
C LYS A 50 3.74 -18.51 10.72
N SER A 51 5.03 -18.56 11.07
CA SER A 51 5.95 -17.42 10.93
C SER A 51 6.02 -16.94 9.48
N ASP A 52 6.10 -17.86 8.52
CA ASP A 52 6.12 -17.53 7.09
C ASP A 52 4.83 -16.86 6.64
N LEU A 53 3.66 -17.36 7.06
CA LEU A 53 2.39 -16.71 6.73
C LEU A 53 2.23 -15.34 7.41
N GLU A 54 2.71 -15.16 8.64
CA GLU A 54 2.74 -13.85 9.30
C GLU A 54 3.61 -12.85 8.55
N ASN A 55 4.77 -13.28 8.03
CA ASN A 55 5.64 -12.46 7.18
C ASN A 55 4.93 -12.07 5.88
N VAL A 56 4.28 -13.02 5.20
CA VAL A 56 3.53 -12.78 3.96
C VAL A 56 2.35 -11.84 4.20
N ALA A 57 1.59 -12.04 5.30
CA ALA A 57 0.50 -11.15 5.68
C ALA A 57 1.00 -9.72 5.90
N THR A 58 2.09 -9.56 6.66
CA THR A 58 2.71 -8.26 6.95
C THR A 58 3.21 -7.57 5.67
N MET A 59 3.80 -8.32 4.73
CA MET A 59 4.16 -7.81 3.40
C MET A 59 2.93 -7.28 2.64
N LEU A 60 1.82 -8.01 2.66
CA LEU A 60 0.58 -7.58 1.99
C LEU A 60 -0.01 -6.32 2.63
N TYR A 61 0.08 -6.17 3.96
CA TYR A 61 -0.23 -4.91 4.63
C TYR A 61 0.66 -3.75 4.14
N GLY A 62 1.97 -4.00 3.97
CA GLY A 62 2.89 -3.01 3.44
C GLY A 62 2.52 -2.54 2.03
N PHE A 63 2.26 -3.47 1.10
CA PHE A 63 1.79 -3.10 -0.24
C PHE A 63 0.44 -2.40 -0.24
N SER A 64 -0.46 -2.80 0.67
CA SER A 64 -1.75 -2.13 0.85
C SER A 64 -1.56 -0.67 1.24
N LEU A 65 -0.71 -0.38 2.25
CA LEU A 65 -0.43 0.99 2.66
C LEU A 65 0.30 1.80 1.59
N GLU A 66 1.24 1.19 0.86
CA GLU A 66 1.92 1.85 -0.26
C GLU A 66 0.88 2.39 -1.26
N ASN A 67 -0.05 1.54 -1.68
CA ASN A 67 -1.10 1.91 -2.62
C ASN A 67 -2.10 2.91 -2.01
N LEU A 68 -2.37 2.84 -0.70
CA LEU A 68 -3.23 3.81 -0.02
C LEU A 68 -2.60 5.20 0.00
N PHE A 69 -1.31 5.29 0.34
CA PHE A 69 -0.59 6.56 0.36
C PHE A 69 -0.53 7.17 -1.04
N LYS A 70 -0.28 6.34 -2.05
CA LYS A 70 -0.35 6.76 -3.45
C LYS A 70 -1.76 7.24 -3.82
N ALA A 71 -2.82 6.55 -3.38
CA ALA A 71 -4.19 6.99 -3.58
C ALA A 71 -4.48 8.36 -2.96
N ILE A 72 -4.06 8.59 -1.72
CA ILE A 72 -4.25 9.87 -1.01
C ILE A 72 -3.47 10.99 -1.69
N TRP A 73 -2.22 10.75 -2.07
CA TRP A 73 -1.42 11.72 -2.80
C TRP A 73 -2.09 12.08 -4.14
N THR A 74 -2.52 11.07 -4.91
CA THR A 74 -3.19 11.26 -6.20
C THR A 74 -4.50 12.04 -6.01
N PHE A 75 -5.27 11.75 -4.96
CA PHE A 75 -6.49 12.49 -4.65
C PHE A 75 -6.21 13.95 -4.29
N LYS A 76 -5.17 14.23 -3.50
CA LYS A 76 -4.75 15.60 -3.17
C LYS A 76 -4.27 16.36 -4.42
N LYS A 77 -3.63 15.66 -5.36
CA LYS A 77 -3.05 16.26 -6.58
C LYS A 77 -4.10 16.53 -7.66
N PHE A 78 -4.95 15.56 -7.95
CA PHE A 78 -5.87 15.58 -9.09
C PHE A 78 -7.34 15.76 -8.69
N GLY A 79 -7.68 15.54 -7.42
CA GLY A 79 -9.06 15.57 -6.93
C GLY A 79 -9.85 14.28 -7.25
N SER A 80 -11.17 14.38 -7.21
CA SER A 80 -12.07 13.28 -7.56
C SER A 80 -12.10 13.08 -9.07
N PRO A 81 -12.03 11.83 -9.58
CA PRO A 81 -12.16 11.54 -11.02
C PRO A 81 -13.56 11.84 -11.57
N HIS A 82 -14.55 12.07 -10.70
CA HIS A 82 -15.91 12.48 -11.06
C HIS A 82 -16.11 14.00 -11.02
N GLY A 83 -15.08 14.77 -10.66
CA GLY A 83 -15.14 16.24 -10.65
C GLY A 83 -15.10 16.81 -12.07
N GLU A 84 -15.85 17.90 -12.29
CA GLU A 84 -15.94 18.57 -13.59
C GLU A 84 -14.57 19.05 -14.14
N ASN A 85 -13.61 19.30 -13.25
CA ASN A 85 -12.27 19.80 -13.58
C ASN A 85 -11.18 18.72 -13.51
N TRP A 86 -11.52 17.44 -13.52
CA TRP A 86 -10.52 16.36 -13.47
C TRP A 86 -9.81 16.21 -14.82
N ILE A 87 -8.51 16.49 -14.83
CA ILE A 87 -7.66 16.42 -16.03
C ILE A 87 -6.58 15.36 -15.80
N PRO A 88 -6.72 14.14 -16.35
CA PRO A 88 -5.72 13.11 -16.20
C PRO A 88 -4.47 13.43 -17.03
N ILE A 89 -3.29 13.04 -16.52
CA ILE A 89 -2.01 13.25 -17.19
C ILE A 89 -1.35 11.89 -17.45
N ALA A 90 -0.83 11.70 -18.66
CA ALA A 90 -0.14 10.48 -19.09
C ALA A 90 1.31 10.39 -18.59
N GLU A 91 1.57 10.81 -17.34
CA GLU A 91 2.90 10.79 -16.74
C GLU A 91 2.82 10.10 -15.38
N PHE A 92 3.75 9.17 -15.12
CA PHE A 92 3.88 8.58 -13.79
C PHE A 92 4.58 9.56 -12.84
N PRO A 93 3.92 10.07 -11.78
CA PRO A 93 4.50 11.08 -10.92
C PRO A 93 5.76 10.58 -10.23
N LYS A 94 6.80 11.43 -10.18
CA LYS A 94 8.11 11.06 -9.62
C LYS A 94 8.00 10.71 -8.13
N GLU A 95 7.12 11.40 -7.41
CA GLU A 95 6.80 11.22 -6.01
C GLU A 95 6.26 9.82 -5.70
N LEU A 96 5.57 9.19 -6.66
CA LEU A 96 4.99 7.85 -6.49
C LEU A 96 5.93 6.72 -6.93
N LYS A 97 7.12 7.04 -7.46
CA LYS A 97 8.10 6.04 -7.90
C LYS A 97 8.87 5.41 -6.74
N THR A 98 8.90 6.07 -5.58
CA THR A 98 9.47 5.46 -4.38
C THR A 98 8.59 4.31 -3.90
N HIS A 99 9.24 3.28 -3.37
CA HIS A 99 8.61 2.19 -2.62
C HIS A 99 8.82 2.34 -1.12
N ASN A 100 9.40 3.47 -0.67
CA ASN A 100 9.65 3.73 0.74
C ASN A 100 8.36 4.21 1.42
N LEU A 101 7.78 3.35 2.25
CA LEU A 101 6.54 3.62 2.99
C LEU A 101 6.62 4.87 3.88
N LEU A 102 7.76 5.10 4.52
CA LEU A 102 7.94 6.25 5.40
C LEU A 102 8.00 7.56 4.62
N GLU A 103 8.66 7.56 3.46
CA GLU A 103 8.66 8.72 2.55
C GLU A 103 7.24 9.00 2.03
N LEU A 104 6.52 7.96 1.58
CA LEU A 104 5.14 8.10 1.11
C LEU A 104 4.21 8.61 2.21
N ALA A 105 4.36 8.12 3.44
CA ALA A 105 3.61 8.63 4.59
C ALA A 105 3.90 10.12 4.82
N ARG A 106 5.17 10.53 4.82
CA ARG A 106 5.58 11.94 4.99
C ARG A 106 5.02 12.85 3.90
N LEU A 107 4.86 12.35 2.67
CA LEU A 107 4.24 13.11 1.58
C LEU A 107 2.76 13.41 1.83
N ILE A 108 2.06 12.59 2.61
CA ILE A 108 0.61 12.75 2.84
C ILE A 108 0.26 13.31 4.22
N ASP A 109 1.01 12.96 5.26
CA ASP A 109 0.82 13.39 6.65
C ASP A 109 2.07 13.06 7.46
N LYS A 110 2.83 14.10 7.82
CA LYS A 110 4.06 13.96 8.61
C LYS A 110 3.79 13.38 10.00
N GLU A 111 2.67 13.71 10.64
CA GLU A 111 2.37 13.23 11.99
C GLU A 111 2.16 11.72 11.99
N VAL A 112 1.53 11.17 10.94
CA VAL A 112 1.39 9.71 10.79
C VAL A 112 2.73 9.03 10.53
N ALA A 113 3.60 9.65 9.75
CA ALA A 113 4.93 9.11 9.53
C ALA A 113 5.73 9.04 10.84
N ASP A 114 5.66 10.09 11.67
CA ASP A 114 6.37 10.16 12.93
C ASP A 114 5.75 9.24 14.00
N GLU A 115 4.41 9.17 14.09
CA GLU A 115 3.68 8.29 15.02
C GLU A 115 3.94 6.81 14.74
N TYR A 116 3.97 6.41 13.46
CA TYR A 116 4.06 5.01 13.04
C TYR A 116 5.42 4.64 12.42
N GLU A 117 6.48 5.42 12.67
CA GLU A 117 7.80 5.24 12.02
C GLU A 117 8.32 3.80 12.13
N LEU A 118 8.26 3.21 13.32
CA LEU A 118 8.71 1.84 13.57
C LEU A 118 7.88 0.81 12.77
N SER A 119 6.56 0.92 12.83
CA SER A 119 5.65 0.00 12.13
C SER A 119 5.81 0.11 10.61
N LEU A 120 5.95 1.33 10.08
CA LEU A 120 6.21 1.57 8.65
C LEU A 120 7.58 1.02 8.21
N THR A 121 8.60 1.13 9.05
CA THR A 121 9.93 0.58 8.77
C THR A 121 9.91 -0.95 8.73
N ILE A 122 9.20 -1.60 9.66
CA ILE A 122 9.04 -3.05 9.65
C ILE A 122 8.25 -3.51 8.42
N LEU A 123 7.14 -2.84 8.09
CA LEU A 123 6.38 -3.12 6.88
C LEU A 123 7.26 -2.99 5.63
N GLN A 124 8.09 -1.95 5.55
CA GLN A 124 9.04 -1.76 4.45
C GLN A 124 9.99 -2.96 4.34
N ASP A 125 10.57 -3.41 5.44
CA ASP A 125 11.49 -4.53 5.45
C ASP A 125 10.81 -5.81 4.98
N THR A 126 9.57 -6.07 5.42
CA THR A 126 8.79 -7.24 4.97
C THR A 126 8.45 -7.21 3.48
N THR A 127 8.10 -6.03 2.93
CA THR A 127 7.81 -5.88 1.48
C THR A 127 9.03 -6.06 0.59
N THR A 128 10.23 -5.85 1.14
CA THR A 128 11.50 -5.94 0.43
C THR A 128 12.12 -7.33 0.55
N TRP A 129 12.09 -7.90 1.76
CA TRP A 129 12.85 -9.10 2.10
C TRP A 129 12.01 -10.17 2.78
N ALA A 130 11.56 -9.94 4.02
CA ALA A 130 11.09 -11.02 4.90
C ALA A 130 9.82 -11.72 4.40
N GLY A 131 8.97 -11.07 3.61
CA GLY A 131 7.81 -11.71 2.97
C GLY A 131 8.13 -12.47 1.69
N ARG A 132 9.38 -12.39 1.19
CA ARG A 132 9.80 -12.94 -0.11
C ARG A 132 10.86 -14.03 0.01
N TYR A 133 11.62 -14.05 1.10
CA TYR A 133 12.72 -14.97 1.33
C TYR A 133 12.54 -15.67 2.68
N PRO A 134 12.93 -16.96 2.79
CA PRO A 134 12.81 -17.72 4.04
C PRO A 134 13.80 -17.28 5.13
N CYS A 135 14.72 -16.37 4.82
CA CYS A 135 15.73 -15.87 5.73
C CYS A 135 15.96 -14.37 5.54
N SER A 136 16.57 -13.77 6.55
CA SER A 136 16.97 -12.37 6.47
C SER A 136 18.27 -12.23 5.68
N ILE A 137 18.44 -11.08 5.02
CA ILE A 137 19.74 -10.76 4.41
C ILE A 137 20.81 -10.50 5.47
N LYS A 138 20.40 -10.09 6.67
CA LYS A 138 21.31 -9.67 7.74
C LYS A 138 21.71 -10.79 8.70
N GLY A 139 21.18 -12.00 8.52
CA GLY A 139 21.41 -13.12 9.43
C GLY A 139 20.85 -12.87 10.84
N ASN A 140 19.72 -12.15 10.97
CA ASN A 140 19.08 -11.82 12.25
C ASN A 140 17.90 -12.74 12.57
N GLU A 141 17.96 -14.00 12.12
CA GLU A 141 16.97 -15.02 12.43
C GLU A 141 16.80 -15.17 13.96
N GLY A 142 15.56 -15.31 14.41
CA GLY A 142 15.21 -15.35 15.83
C GLY A 142 14.93 -13.98 16.48
N THR A 143 15.00 -12.88 15.72
CA THR A 143 14.49 -11.59 16.19
C THR A 143 12.97 -11.65 16.38
N ASN A 144 12.50 -11.43 17.60
CA ASN A 144 11.06 -11.38 17.90
C ASN A 144 10.44 -10.08 17.39
N ILE A 145 9.83 -10.12 16.21
CA ILE A 145 9.04 -9.02 15.67
C ILE A 145 7.59 -9.17 16.11
N ARG A 146 6.99 -8.09 16.62
CA ARG A 146 5.58 -8.06 17.04
C ARG A 146 4.65 -7.81 15.85
N TYR A 147 4.57 -8.75 14.91
CA TYR A 147 3.77 -8.61 13.69
C TYR A 147 2.30 -8.27 13.96
N SER A 148 1.70 -8.83 15.02
CA SER A 148 0.33 -8.47 15.43
C SER A 148 0.15 -6.97 15.67
N GLN A 149 1.12 -6.29 16.29
CA GLN A 149 1.02 -4.86 16.54
C GLN A 149 1.21 -4.05 15.25
N VAL A 150 2.18 -4.45 14.42
CA VAL A 150 2.46 -3.81 13.13
C VAL A 150 1.22 -3.88 12.22
N ASN A 151 0.57 -5.04 12.14
CA ASN A 151 -0.65 -5.25 11.35
C ASN A 151 -1.81 -4.42 11.90
N LYS A 152 -1.97 -4.33 13.23
CA LYS A 152 -2.98 -3.46 13.86
C LYS A 152 -2.76 -1.98 13.58
N ASP A 153 -1.50 -1.54 13.52
CA ASP A 153 -1.19 -0.15 13.18
C ASP A 153 -1.46 0.13 11.70
N ALA A 154 -1.14 -0.80 10.81
CA ALA A 154 -1.54 -0.71 9.41
C ALA A 154 -3.05 -0.58 9.24
N GLU A 155 -3.84 -1.35 9.99
CA GLU A 155 -5.31 -1.24 10.04
C GLU A 155 -5.80 0.14 10.50
N LYS A 156 -5.17 0.71 11.54
CA LYS A 156 -5.52 2.07 12.02
C LYS A 156 -5.25 3.12 10.95
N ILE A 157 -4.07 3.07 10.33
CA ILE A 157 -3.69 3.96 9.23
C ILE A 157 -4.69 3.81 8.09
N PHE A 158 -4.99 2.58 7.68
CA PHE A 158 -5.94 2.30 6.62
C PHE A 158 -7.32 2.89 6.92
N LYS A 159 -7.83 2.69 8.14
CA LYS A 159 -9.11 3.25 8.57
C LYS A 159 -9.12 4.78 8.60
N LYS A 160 -8.02 5.43 8.99
CA LYS A 160 -7.88 6.90 8.97
C LYS A 160 -8.00 7.44 7.55
N TYR A 161 -7.30 6.81 6.58
CA TYR A 161 -7.16 7.31 5.22
C TYR A 161 -8.13 6.74 4.18
N SER A 162 -8.92 5.73 4.52
CA SER A 162 -9.96 5.23 3.62
C SER A 162 -11.18 6.15 3.51
N ARG A 163 -11.39 7.05 4.48
CA ARG A 163 -12.58 7.90 4.59
C ARG A 163 -12.89 8.71 3.31
N PRO A 164 -11.94 9.42 2.69
CA PRO A 164 -12.24 10.21 1.49
C PRO A 164 -12.82 9.36 0.36
N PHE A 165 -12.42 8.10 0.28
CA PHE A 165 -12.81 7.18 -0.79
C PHE A 165 -14.17 6.53 -0.57
N THR A 166 -14.64 6.45 0.68
CA THR A 166 -15.99 5.94 0.97
C THR A 166 -17.11 6.91 0.56
N SER A 167 -16.82 8.21 0.46
CA SER A 167 -17.80 9.24 0.11
C SER A 167 -17.83 9.60 -1.37
N ILE A 168 -16.83 9.17 -2.14
CA ILE A 168 -16.69 9.48 -3.58
C ILE A 168 -16.77 8.23 -4.47
N SER A 169 -17.00 7.06 -3.87
CA SER A 169 -17.21 5.79 -4.59
C SER A 169 -18.66 5.54 -4.95
#